data_AF-A0A956AW58-F1
#
_entry.id   AF-A0A956AW58-F1
#
_cell.length_a   1.000
_cell.length_b   1.000
_cell.length_c   1.000
_cell.angle_alpha   90.00
_cell.angle_beta   90.00
_cell.angle_gamma   90.00
#
_symmetry.space_group_name_H-M   'P 1'
#
loop_
_entity.id
_entity.type
_entity.pdbx_description
1 polymer ?
#
loop_
_entity_poly.entity_id
_entity_poly.type
_entity_poly.pdbx_seq_one_letter_code
_entity_poly.pdbx_strand_id
1 'polypeptide(L)'
;SDVCGCGPRLMYCTENSKQYTRVRRAVQREVDDTIAYVVNQDMPLDELFSMNGTVRNRDAEFVYRRARVAAGEDESVLDLKDFGKKAKLTPRTEQVPGQQAGILTAPSLIYSSDALRGVMRNYYTYLWCAEPARSRVTTEAVLGLDVVDLRVGDGWKQLAAMPICTDCHARLDYGMQFFHGYPSSVNGIDFRPSDSLKGPGKFYGDNIDDFRGEQELNPSGFAKMALAQSEFAECMSRRVLDHVFGGSVDGKDFDAVLATFEKTRKLKPTMRTALQHFARRVLAGEALPKPVAAAAAPPAAGEPSDKVTISDALRRDLDNHCMECHDEGDAFDFNGMAFDRERVETMAELVAFEVMPKTPRGLDDAVRRRMTEELVDLLWTKPETRAQAMAFYCDGMRAYPAHRFFSAMGAVKALAGGEKGVSVSVVESSVRQSLQRYSPGFATATALNGLASCKAAGKTGEALVECIRRSTDPAAVIAGTVGP
;
A
#
# COMPACT_ATOMS: atom_id res chain seq x y z
N SER A 1 29.67 12.26 13.96
CA SER A 1 28.42 12.39 13.18
C SER A 1 28.10 13.87 13.21
N ASP A 2 28.48 14.60 12.16
CA ASP A 2 28.54 16.07 12.17
C ASP A 2 27.15 16.72 11.99
N VAL A 3 26.08 15.95 12.25
CA VAL A 3 24.68 16.28 11.97
C VAL A 3 23.88 16.57 13.27
N CYS A 4 24.49 16.37 14.43
CA CYS A 4 23.84 16.64 15.72
C CYS A 4 24.30 17.98 16.28
N GLY A 5 23.46 19.01 16.21
CA GLY A 5 23.68 20.30 16.86
C GLY A 5 23.59 20.24 18.39
N CYS A 6 23.75 21.36 19.08
CA CYS A 6 23.66 21.46 20.54
C CYS A 6 22.21 21.60 21.05
N GLY A 7 21.90 21.10 22.26
CA GLY A 7 20.62 21.33 22.96
C GLY A 7 19.88 20.07 23.42
N PRO A 8 18.65 20.18 23.98
CA PRO A 8 17.87 19.05 24.52
C PRO A 8 17.62 17.92 23.52
N ARG A 9 17.63 18.24 22.22
CA ARG A 9 17.46 17.26 21.14
C ARG A 9 18.67 16.36 20.92
N LEU A 10 19.82 16.62 21.56
CA LEU A 10 20.98 15.73 21.59
C LEU A 10 20.62 14.32 22.08
N MET A 11 19.60 14.18 22.93
CA MET A 11 19.16 12.86 23.40
C MET A 11 18.73 11.96 22.23
N TYR A 12 18.26 12.52 21.12
CA TYR A 12 17.85 11.76 19.94
C TYR A 12 19.03 11.30 19.07
N CYS A 13 20.23 11.83 19.31
CA CYS A 13 21.44 11.41 18.63
C CYS A 13 21.83 9.99 19.03
N THR A 14 22.54 9.35 18.10
CA THR A 14 23.17 8.05 18.32
C THR A 14 24.67 8.26 18.41
N GLU A 15 25.32 7.53 19.29
CA GLU A 15 26.77 7.52 19.51
C GLU A 15 27.55 7.44 18.20
N ASN A 16 27.11 6.58 17.28
CA ASN A 16 27.76 6.35 16.00
C ASN A 16 26.80 5.74 14.96
N SER A 17 27.26 5.67 13.70
CA SER A 17 26.50 5.12 12.57
C SER A 17 26.10 3.65 12.76
N LYS A 18 26.88 2.87 13.52
CA LYS A 18 26.53 1.48 13.84
C LYS A 18 25.31 1.44 14.78
N GLN A 19 25.28 2.27 15.81
CA GLN A 19 24.10 2.37 16.69
C GLN A 19 22.89 2.88 15.91
N TYR A 20 23.04 3.93 15.10
CA TYR A 20 21.98 4.40 14.21
C TYR A 20 21.38 3.28 13.36
N THR A 21 22.23 2.49 12.70
CA THR A 21 21.79 1.38 11.87
C THR A 21 21.06 0.30 12.68
N ARG A 22 21.53 0.00 13.90
CA ARG A 22 20.85 -0.96 14.79
C ARG A 22 19.48 -0.47 15.22
N VAL A 23 19.40 0.77 15.71
CA VAL A 23 18.15 1.41 16.14
C VAL A 23 17.18 1.46 14.98
N ARG A 24 17.57 2.03 13.83
CA ARG A 24 16.71 2.11 12.63
C ARG A 24 16.14 0.74 12.24
N ARG A 25 16.97 -0.29 12.18
CA ARG A 25 16.51 -1.66 11.89
C ARG A 25 15.58 -2.21 12.98
N ALA A 26 15.81 -1.87 14.24
CA ALA A 26 14.97 -2.31 15.34
C ALA A 26 13.57 -1.69 15.30
N VAL A 27 13.45 -0.39 15.02
CA VAL A 27 12.13 0.28 14.87
C VAL A 27 11.40 -0.14 13.59
N GLN A 28 12.13 -0.52 12.54
CA GLN A 28 11.50 -1.16 11.37
C GLN A 28 10.97 -2.55 11.73
N ARG A 29 11.80 -3.40 12.36
CA ARG A 29 11.38 -4.75 12.78
C ARG A 29 10.27 -4.75 13.81
N GLU A 30 10.14 -3.72 14.63
CA GLU A 30 9.04 -3.60 15.59
C GLU A 30 7.67 -3.79 14.92
N VAL A 31 7.46 -3.23 13.73
CA VAL A 31 6.20 -3.39 12.99
C VAL A 31 6.03 -4.85 12.57
N ASP A 32 7.06 -5.44 11.95
CA ASP A 32 7.04 -6.84 11.51
C ASP A 32 6.84 -7.82 12.67
N ASP A 33 7.56 -7.63 13.77
CA ASP A 33 7.50 -8.44 14.99
C ASP A 33 6.12 -8.31 15.66
N THR A 34 5.50 -7.12 15.61
CA THR A 34 4.15 -6.89 16.14
C THR A 34 3.10 -7.58 15.28
N ILE A 35 3.19 -7.47 13.95
CA ILE A 35 2.33 -8.21 13.01
C ILE A 35 2.47 -9.71 13.25
N ALA A 36 3.70 -10.21 13.32
CA ALA A 36 3.99 -11.61 13.56
C ALA A 36 3.40 -12.08 14.91
N TYR A 37 3.49 -11.26 15.96
CA TYR A 37 2.88 -11.58 17.25
C TYR A 37 1.36 -11.71 17.16
N VAL A 38 0.66 -10.70 16.61
CA VAL A 38 -0.80 -10.72 16.44
C VAL A 38 -1.24 -11.96 15.64
N VAL A 39 -0.56 -12.25 14.53
CA VAL A 39 -0.85 -13.42 13.68
C VAL A 39 -0.55 -14.73 14.41
N ASN A 40 0.61 -14.85 15.06
CA ASN A 40 1.01 -16.08 15.75
C ASN A 40 0.09 -16.42 16.91
N GLN A 41 -0.36 -15.40 17.66
CA GLN A 41 -1.34 -15.55 18.74
C GLN A 41 -2.79 -15.68 18.25
N ASP A 42 -3.03 -15.66 16.92
CA ASP A 42 -4.36 -15.70 16.32
C ASP A 42 -5.30 -14.62 16.89
N MET A 43 -4.77 -13.42 17.09
CA MET A 43 -5.53 -12.25 17.53
C MET A 43 -6.24 -11.59 16.34
N PRO A 44 -7.33 -10.84 16.58
CA PRO A 44 -7.92 -9.97 15.57
C PRO A 44 -6.87 -9.01 14.98
N LEU A 45 -6.89 -8.77 13.67
CA LEU A 45 -6.01 -7.82 13.00
C LEU A 45 -6.28 -6.38 13.43
N ASP A 46 -7.48 -6.06 13.92
CA ASP A 46 -7.80 -4.76 14.49
C ASP A 46 -6.85 -4.39 15.64
N GLU A 47 -6.44 -5.38 16.45
CA GLU A 47 -5.50 -5.20 17.57
C GLU A 47 -4.15 -4.64 17.13
N LEU A 48 -3.72 -4.93 15.90
CA LEU A 48 -2.50 -4.38 15.33
C LEU A 48 -2.49 -2.85 15.36
N PHE A 49 -3.67 -2.23 15.27
CA PHE A 49 -3.88 -0.79 15.14
C PHE A 49 -4.54 -0.16 16.38
N SER A 50 -5.16 -0.95 17.26
CA SER A 50 -5.82 -0.43 18.47
C SER A 50 -5.05 -0.69 19.76
N MET A 51 -4.12 -1.65 19.80
CA MET A 51 -3.49 -2.03 21.07
C MET A 51 -2.53 -0.96 21.62
N ASN A 52 -2.43 -0.87 22.95
CA ASN A 52 -1.51 0.05 23.63
C ASN A 52 -0.06 -0.50 23.73
N GLY A 53 0.35 -1.37 22.82
CA GLY A 53 1.68 -1.99 22.89
C GLY A 53 2.23 -2.29 21.52
N THR A 54 3.51 -2.63 21.48
CA THR A 54 4.20 -3.14 20.30
C THR A 54 5.27 -4.13 20.74
N VAL A 55 5.74 -4.97 19.83
CA VAL A 55 6.78 -5.96 20.10
C VAL A 55 8.15 -5.32 19.86
N ARG A 56 8.89 -5.08 20.95
CA ARG A 56 10.12 -4.29 20.92
C ARG A 56 11.29 -5.05 21.52
N ASN A 57 12.45 -4.88 20.92
CA ASN A 57 13.73 -5.26 21.53
C ASN A 57 14.38 -4.05 22.22
N ARG A 58 15.55 -4.25 22.84
CA ARG A 58 16.31 -3.18 23.51
C ARG A 58 16.51 -1.91 22.67
N ASP A 59 16.89 -2.06 21.40
CA ASP A 59 17.22 -0.91 20.54
C ASP A 59 15.96 -0.12 20.12
N ALA A 60 14.82 -0.79 19.93
CA ALA A 60 13.53 -0.12 19.67
C ALA A 60 13.00 0.56 20.93
N GLU A 61 13.03 -0.13 22.08
CA GLU A 61 12.60 0.40 23.39
C GLU A 61 13.39 1.64 23.79
N PHE A 62 14.68 1.72 23.43
CA PHE A 62 15.50 2.91 23.64
C PHE A 62 14.87 4.19 23.06
N VAL A 63 14.18 4.10 21.91
CA VAL A 63 13.51 5.25 21.30
C VAL A 63 12.36 5.75 22.19
N TYR A 64 11.54 4.83 22.72
CA TYR A 64 10.40 5.16 23.56
C TYR A 64 10.80 5.75 24.91
N ARG A 65 11.83 5.20 25.56
CA ARG A 65 12.31 5.72 26.85
C ARG A 65 12.92 7.11 26.72
N ARG A 66 13.54 7.44 25.58
CA ARG A 66 13.96 8.83 25.31
C ARG A 66 12.78 9.78 25.21
N ALA A 67 11.71 9.39 24.53
CA ALA A 67 10.49 10.21 24.48
C ALA A 67 9.88 10.42 25.88
N ARG A 68 9.98 9.43 26.78
CA ARG A 68 9.57 9.56 28.19
C ARG A 68 10.41 10.57 28.96
N VAL A 69 11.74 10.50 28.84
CA VAL A 69 12.63 11.50 29.45
C VAL A 69 12.37 12.90 28.89
N ALA A 70 12.13 13.01 27.58
CA ALA A 70 11.80 14.30 26.95
C ALA A 70 10.47 14.87 27.47
N ALA A 71 9.56 14.01 27.93
CA ALA A 71 8.31 14.38 28.57
C ALA A 71 8.44 14.70 30.07
N GLY A 72 9.67 14.71 30.60
CA GLY A 72 9.96 15.07 31.99
C GLY A 72 10.05 13.88 32.95
N GLU A 73 10.05 12.64 32.47
CA GLU A 73 10.40 11.50 33.31
C GLU A 73 11.89 11.48 33.67
N ASP A 74 12.22 10.92 34.83
CA ASP A 74 13.59 10.81 35.32
C ASP A 74 14.48 9.97 34.37
N GLU A 75 15.75 10.37 34.21
CA GLU A 75 16.67 9.72 33.27
C GLU A 75 16.95 8.24 33.57
N SER A 76 16.69 7.78 34.81
CA SER A 76 16.78 6.37 35.18
C SER A 76 15.90 5.45 34.32
N VAL A 77 14.83 5.98 33.68
CA VAL A 77 14.02 5.19 32.75
C VAL A 77 14.80 4.77 31.50
N LEU A 78 15.96 5.37 31.20
CA LEU A 78 16.86 4.92 30.14
C LEU A 78 17.62 3.64 30.50
N ASP A 79 17.56 3.14 31.75
CA ASP A 79 18.16 1.88 32.14
C ASP A 79 17.42 0.68 31.53
N LEU A 80 17.92 0.22 30.39
CA LEU A 80 17.38 -0.89 29.60
C LEU A 80 17.78 -2.29 30.11
N LYS A 81 18.27 -2.46 31.34
CA LYS A 81 18.69 -3.80 31.86
C LYS A 81 17.61 -4.88 31.74
N ASP A 82 16.33 -4.50 31.80
CA ASP A 82 15.17 -5.37 31.63
C ASP A 82 14.84 -5.71 30.16
N PHE A 83 15.58 -5.14 29.20
CA PHE A 83 15.46 -5.39 27.77
C PHE A 83 16.69 -6.08 27.18
N GLY A 84 16.45 -7.25 26.61
CA GLY A 84 17.44 -8.02 25.86
C GLY A 84 17.33 -7.84 24.34
N LYS A 85 18.07 -8.69 23.61
CA LYS A 85 18.04 -8.74 22.14
C LYS A 85 16.72 -9.31 21.60
N LYS A 86 16.07 -10.21 22.36
CA LYS A 86 14.80 -10.82 21.99
C LYS A 86 13.68 -9.79 22.14
N ALA A 87 12.89 -9.60 21.09
CA ALA A 87 11.75 -8.70 21.14
C ALA A 87 10.62 -9.29 22.00
N LYS A 88 9.90 -8.44 22.72
CA LYS A 88 8.74 -8.81 23.55
C LYS A 88 7.65 -7.77 23.41
N LEU A 89 6.39 -8.21 23.49
CA LEU A 89 5.26 -7.28 23.59
C LEU A 89 5.45 -6.39 24.82
N THR A 90 5.47 -5.09 24.60
CA THR A 90 5.66 -4.10 25.66
C THR A 90 4.61 -3.01 25.54
N PRO A 91 3.84 -2.72 26.61
CA PRO A 91 2.95 -1.58 26.65
C PRO A 91 3.69 -0.26 26.40
N ARG A 92 2.96 0.75 25.93
CA ARG A 92 3.46 2.12 25.81
C ARG A 92 2.82 2.98 26.89
N THR A 93 3.64 3.81 27.52
CA THR A 93 3.15 4.86 28.41
C THR A 93 2.45 5.91 27.56
N GLU A 94 1.24 6.27 27.96
CA GLU A 94 0.52 7.40 27.39
C GLU A 94 0.81 8.66 28.22
N GLN A 95 1.20 9.73 27.55
CA GLN A 95 1.31 11.07 28.13
C GLN A 95 -0.04 11.79 28.13
N VAL A 96 -0.90 11.46 27.16
CA VAL A 96 -2.31 11.88 27.10
C VAL A 96 -3.18 10.69 26.71
N PRO A 97 -4.44 10.62 27.18
CA PRO A 97 -5.33 9.50 26.85
C PRO A 97 -5.48 9.32 25.34
N GLY A 98 -5.37 8.07 24.86
CA GLY A 98 -5.56 7.72 23.46
C GLY A 98 -4.40 8.13 22.56
N GLN A 99 -3.24 8.50 23.12
CA GLN A 99 -2.01 8.77 22.39
C GLN A 99 -1.61 7.58 21.51
N GLN A 100 -1.90 6.35 21.91
CA GLN A 100 -1.39 5.16 21.23
C GLN A 100 -2.44 4.48 20.36
N ALA A 101 -2.02 4.02 19.19
CA ALA A 101 -2.85 3.29 18.23
C ALA A 101 -2.04 2.18 17.55
N GLY A 102 -1.67 1.15 18.32
CA GLY A 102 -0.90 0.00 17.83
C GLY A 102 0.32 0.42 17.00
N ILE A 103 0.51 -0.21 15.84
CA ILE A 103 1.63 0.11 14.95
C ILE A 103 1.50 1.49 14.30
N LEU A 104 0.32 2.12 14.24
CA LEU A 104 0.18 3.44 13.61
C LEU A 104 1.11 4.43 14.31
N THR A 105 1.15 4.43 15.64
CA THR A 105 2.06 5.30 16.42
C THR A 105 3.44 4.67 16.68
N ALA A 106 3.84 3.63 15.93
CA ALA A 106 5.21 3.14 15.96
C ALA A 106 6.14 4.11 15.20
N PRO A 107 7.35 4.43 15.70
CA PRO A 107 8.21 5.46 15.11
C PRO A 107 8.54 5.25 13.63
N SER A 108 8.60 4.00 13.17
CA SER A 108 8.87 3.70 11.76
C SER A 108 7.71 4.04 10.83
N LEU A 109 6.48 4.17 11.35
CA LEU A 109 5.31 4.58 10.58
C LEU A 109 4.96 6.05 10.80
N ILE A 110 4.83 6.51 12.06
CA ILE A 110 4.41 7.90 12.35
C ILE A 110 5.44 8.94 11.89
N TYR A 111 6.71 8.56 11.77
CA TYR A 111 7.78 9.42 11.23
C TYR A 111 8.27 8.95 9.86
N SER A 112 7.47 8.17 9.11
CA SER A 112 7.87 7.66 7.78
C SER A 112 7.86 8.74 6.69
N SER A 113 7.30 9.93 6.97
CA SER A 113 7.23 11.07 6.07
C SER A 113 7.67 12.35 6.80
N ASP A 114 8.01 13.35 6.00
CA ASP A 114 8.24 14.74 6.37
C ASP A 114 6.95 15.53 6.70
N ALA A 115 5.76 14.99 6.44
CA ALA A 115 4.50 15.62 6.80
C ALA A 115 3.45 14.59 7.23
N LEU A 116 2.60 14.93 8.21
CA LEU A 116 1.51 14.06 8.65
C LEU A 116 0.55 13.70 7.51
N ARG A 117 0.36 14.58 6.52
CA ARG A 117 -0.41 14.28 5.31
C ARG A 117 0.14 13.05 4.56
N GLY A 118 1.46 12.93 4.45
CA GLY A 118 2.11 11.76 3.85
C GLY A 118 1.95 10.50 4.69
N VAL A 119 1.95 10.62 6.02
CA VAL A 119 1.65 9.52 6.94
C VAL A 119 0.20 9.06 6.79
N MET A 120 -0.76 9.99 6.75
CA MET A 120 -2.17 9.68 6.56
C MET A 120 -2.44 8.97 5.25
N ARG A 121 -1.83 9.43 4.15
CA ARG A 121 -1.89 8.74 2.86
C ARG A 121 -1.46 7.28 3.00
N ASN A 122 -0.36 7.03 3.69
CA ASN A 122 0.13 5.67 3.92
C ASN A 122 -0.86 4.87 4.78
N TYR A 123 -1.43 5.45 5.85
CA TYR A 123 -2.41 4.76 6.69
C TYR A 123 -3.65 4.36 5.90
N TYR A 124 -4.23 5.23 5.09
CA TYR A 124 -5.39 4.86 4.26
C TYR A 124 -5.02 3.81 3.20
N THR A 125 -3.80 3.85 2.66
CA THR A 125 -3.30 2.78 1.79
C THR A 125 -3.17 1.45 2.55
N TYR A 126 -2.72 1.47 3.80
CA TYR A 126 -2.55 0.26 4.62
C TYR A 126 -3.87 -0.31 5.10
N LEU A 127 -4.75 0.54 5.61
CA LEU A 127 -6.00 0.17 6.25
C LEU A 127 -7.09 -0.09 5.21
N TRP A 128 -7.24 0.76 4.20
CA TRP A 128 -8.38 0.75 3.28
C TRP A 128 -8.02 0.42 1.84
N CYS A 129 -6.73 0.24 1.54
CA CYS A 129 -6.24 0.05 0.16
C CYS A 129 -6.58 1.25 -0.75
N ALA A 130 -7.01 2.37 -0.16
CA ALA A 130 -7.38 3.59 -0.85
C ALA A 130 -6.10 4.32 -1.30
N GLU A 131 -6.06 4.69 -2.57
CA GLU A 131 -5.10 5.69 -3.06
C GLU A 131 -5.79 7.04 -3.07
N PRO A 132 -5.04 8.13 -2.82
CA PRO A 132 -5.54 9.43 -3.20
C PRO A 132 -5.91 9.40 -4.69
N ALA A 133 -7.14 9.78 -5.01
CA ALA A 133 -7.48 10.14 -6.37
C ALA A 133 -6.47 11.21 -6.80
N ARG A 134 -5.85 11.08 -7.97
CA ARG A 134 -5.02 12.19 -8.47
C ARG A 134 -6.03 13.22 -8.95
N SER A 135 -6.26 14.24 -8.14
CA SER A 135 -7.31 15.20 -8.41
C SER A 135 -6.92 16.22 -9.47
N ARG A 136 -7.97 16.75 -10.10
CA ARG A 136 -8.07 17.70 -11.22
C ARG A 136 -7.58 19.11 -10.86
N VAL A 137 -6.37 19.22 -10.32
CA VAL A 137 -5.82 20.51 -9.87
C VAL A 137 -5.10 21.19 -11.04
N THR A 138 -5.73 22.20 -11.64
CA THR A 138 -5.09 23.06 -12.64
C THR A 138 -4.20 24.09 -11.97
N THR A 139 -3.23 24.62 -12.72
CA THR A 139 -2.37 25.72 -12.23
C THR A 139 -3.21 26.93 -11.84
N GLU A 140 -4.23 27.27 -12.62
CA GLU A 140 -5.16 28.38 -12.35
C GLU A 140 -5.89 28.18 -11.02
N ALA A 141 -6.34 26.96 -10.73
CA ALA A 141 -7.04 26.67 -9.49
C ALA A 141 -6.12 26.75 -8.26
N VAL A 142 -4.84 26.43 -8.40
CA VAL A 142 -3.82 26.65 -7.34
C VAL A 142 -3.50 28.13 -7.18
N LEU A 143 -3.34 28.86 -8.28
CA LEU A 143 -3.05 30.30 -8.26
C LEU A 143 -4.22 31.13 -7.75
N GLY A 144 -5.46 30.61 -7.83
CA GLY A 144 -6.65 31.22 -7.26
C GLY A 144 -6.84 31.00 -5.75
N LEU A 145 -5.90 30.35 -5.06
CA LEU A 145 -5.96 30.15 -3.62
C LEU A 145 -5.56 31.44 -2.88
N ASP A 146 -6.43 31.92 -2.00
CA ASP A 146 -6.20 33.12 -1.16
C ASP A 146 -5.19 32.90 -0.02
N VAL A 147 -4.52 31.75 0.02
CA VAL A 147 -3.60 31.35 1.11
C VAL A 147 -2.16 31.27 0.64
N VAL A 148 -1.31 32.06 1.30
CA VAL A 148 0.13 32.16 1.01
C VAL A 148 0.90 30.88 1.39
N ASP A 149 0.42 30.14 2.40
CA ASP A 149 0.97 28.81 2.75
C ASP A 149 -0.16 27.85 3.14
N LEU A 150 -0.42 26.86 2.27
CA LEU A 150 -1.43 25.81 2.45
C LEU A 150 -1.12 24.85 3.61
N ARG A 151 0.05 24.97 4.25
CA ARG A 151 0.50 24.13 5.36
C ARG A 151 0.32 24.80 6.71
N VAL A 152 -0.03 26.08 6.76
CA VAL A 152 -0.09 26.87 8.00
C VAL A 152 -1.50 27.42 8.22
N GLY A 153 -1.97 27.35 9.47
CA GLY A 153 -3.28 27.86 9.87
C GLY A 153 -4.44 27.08 9.25
N ASP A 154 -5.47 27.80 8.79
CA ASP A 154 -6.71 27.23 8.27
C ASP A 154 -6.69 26.98 6.75
N GLY A 155 -5.56 27.18 6.06
CA GLY A 155 -5.46 27.01 4.60
C GLY A 155 -5.81 25.61 4.10
N TRP A 156 -5.62 24.58 4.94
CA TRP A 156 -6.04 23.21 4.62
C TRP A 156 -7.57 23.08 4.59
N LYS A 157 -8.33 23.87 5.37
CA LYS A 157 -9.80 23.84 5.35
C LYS A 157 -10.34 24.31 4.01
N GLN A 158 -9.70 25.32 3.42
CA GLN A 158 -10.05 25.80 2.08
C GLN A 158 -9.82 24.70 1.05
N LEU A 159 -8.68 24.00 1.09
CA LEU A 159 -8.43 22.86 0.21
C LEU A 159 -9.44 21.73 0.39
N ALA A 160 -9.76 21.36 1.63
CA ALA A 160 -10.71 20.29 1.91
C ALA A 160 -12.14 20.63 1.48
N ALA A 161 -12.50 21.91 1.40
CA ALA A 161 -13.80 22.39 0.96
C ALA A 161 -13.89 22.68 -0.54
N MET A 162 -12.77 22.71 -1.26
CA MET A 162 -12.76 22.95 -2.71
C MET A 162 -13.17 21.69 -3.46
N PRO A 163 -14.17 21.76 -4.37
CA PRO A 163 -14.64 20.58 -5.11
C PRO A 163 -13.54 19.79 -5.82
N ILE A 164 -12.53 20.47 -6.36
CA ILE A 164 -11.41 19.81 -7.07
C ILE A 164 -10.32 19.21 -6.15
N CYS A 165 -10.33 19.56 -4.86
CA CYS A 165 -9.29 19.17 -3.90
C CYS A 165 -9.84 18.25 -2.82
N THR A 166 -11.15 18.21 -2.63
CA THR A 166 -11.79 17.56 -1.48
C THR A 166 -11.52 16.06 -1.40
N ASP A 167 -11.46 15.35 -2.54
CA ASP A 167 -11.20 13.90 -2.61
C ASP A 167 -9.83 13.49 -2.04
N CYS A 168 -8.88 14.41 -2.07
CA CYS A 168 -7.58 14.24 -1.42
C CYS A 168 -7.59 14.83 -0.01
N HIS A 169 -8.07 16.06 0.11
CA HIS A 169 -7.81 16.89 1.28
C HIS A 169 -8.77 16.63 2.43
N ALA A 170 -10.04 16.30 2.19
CA ALA A 170 -10.98 16.01 3.28
C ALA A 170 -10.47 14.84 4.13
N ARG A 171 -10.20 13.69 3.49
CA ARG A 171 -9.70 12.51 4.20
C ARG A 171 -8.34 12.72 4.87
N LEU A 172 -7.39 13.36 4.16
CA LEU A 172 -6.02 13.48 4.65
C LEU A 172 -5.85 14.57 5.70
N ASP A 173 -6.43 15.75 5.48
CA ASP A 173 -6.25 16.91 6.36
C ASP A 173 -7.09 16.82 7.63
N TYR A 174 -8.30 16.23 7.56
CA TYR A 174 -9.02 15.88 8.79
C TYR A 174 -8.38 14.68 9.50
N GLY A 175 -7.91 13.69 8.76
CA GLY A 175 -7.23 12.52 9.35
C GLY A 175 -5.96 12.88 10.13
N MET A 176 -5.16 13.84 9.65
CA MET A 176 -3.91 14.22 10.34
C MET A 176 -4.14 14.93 11.68
N GLN A 177 -5.32 15.52 11.90
CA GLN A 177 -5.64 16.19 13.17
C GLN A 177 -5.58 15.22 14.36
N PHE A 178 -5.96 13.96 14.15
CA PHE A 178 -5.86 12.90 15.16
C PHE A 178 -4.41 12.60 15.58
N PHE A 179 -3.42 13.01 14.78
CA PHE A 179 -2.00 12.78 15.03
C PHE A 179 -1.21 14.06 15.30
N HIS A 180 -1.87 15.20 15.54
CA HIS A 180 -1.19 16.51 15.63
C HIS A 180 -0.13 16.59 16.75
N GLY A 181 -0.25 15.80 17.82
CA GLY A 181 0.79 15.69 18.85
C GLY A 181 2.11 15.07 18.36
N TYR A 182 2.15 14.49 17.15
CA TYR A 182 3.35 13.98 16.51
C TYR A 182 3.85 14.99 15.47
N PRO A 183 5.01 15.63 15.69
CA PRO A 183 5.57 16.58 14.74
C PRO A 183 6.07 15.84 13.49
N SER A 184 6.28 16.61 12.42
CA SER A 184 7.07 16.14 11.26
C SER A 184 8.42 15.58 11.71
N SER A 185 8.89 14.54 11.02
CA SER A 185 10.22 13.94 11.23
C SER A 185 11.38 14.94 11.08
N VAL A 186 11.19 16.05 10.35
CA VAL A 186 12.18 17.13 10.24
C VAL A 186 12.24 17.99 11.51
N ASN A 187 11.14 18.03 12.27
CA ASN A 187 10.99 18.83 13.48
C ASN A 187 11.24 18.04 14.76
N GLY A 188 11.22 16.71 14.71
CA GLY A 188 11.47 15.83 15.84
C GLY A 188 10.94 14.40 15.63
N ILE A 189 11.36 13.50 16.52
CA ILE A 189 10.86 12.10 16.59
C ILE A 189 10.28 11.80 17.98
N ASP A 190 9.66 12.83 18.56
CA ASP A 190 9.07 12.88 19.90
C ASP A 190 7.55 13.12 19.84
N PHE A 191 6.84 12.81 20.92
CA PHE A 191 5.43 13.19 21.07
C PHE A 191 5.33 14.46 21.92
N ARG A 192 4.44 15.37 21.53
CA ARG A 192 4.23 16.68 22.16
C ARG A 192 2.79 16.80 22.66
N PRO A 193 2.55 16.55 23.96
CA PRO A 193 1.22 16.70 24.55
C PRO A 193 0.60 18.07 24.33
N SER A 194 1.41 19.14 24.36
CA SER A 194 0.98 20.52 24.15
C SER A 194 0.41 20.78 22.76
N ASP A 195 0.87 20.00 21.77
CA ASP A 195 0.53 20.17 20.36
C ASP A 195 -0.65 19.27 19.97
N SER A 196 -1.12 18.43 20.90
CA SER A 196 -2.26 17.54 20.67
C SER A 196 -3.56 18.35 20.67
N LEU A 197 -4.36 18.15 19.62
CA LEU A 197 -5.71 18.70 19.57
C LEU A 197 -6.63 17.95 20.56
N LYS A 198 -7.72 18.61 20.95
CA LYS A 198 -8.69 18.08 21.92
C LYS A 198 -10.10 18.18 21.37
N GLY A 199 -10.99 17.32 21.87
CA GLY A 199 -12.38 17.30 21.49
C GLY A 199 -12.65 16.47 20.23
N PRO A 200 -13.91 16.48 19.74
CA PRO A 200 -14.32 15.68 18.60
C PRO A 200 -13.74 16.21 17.30
N GLY A 201 -13.19 15.29 16.50
CA GLY A 201 -12.69 15.51 15.16
C GLY A 201 -13.54 14.76 14.13
N LYS A 202 -13.81 15.42 13.01
CA LYS A 202 -14.55 14.84 11.90
C LYS A 202 -13.69 13.83 11.14
N PHE A 203 -14.33 12.76 10.69
CA PHE A 203 -13.72 11.70 9.92
C PHE A 203 -14.45 11.57 8.58
N TYR A 204 -13.68 11.58 7.49
CA TYR A 204 -14.19 11.56 6.13
C TYR A 204 -13.59 10.36 5.38
N GLY A 205 -14.41 9.73 4.55
CA GLY A 205 -14.02 8.59 3.72
C GLY A 205 -13.30 9.06 2.46
N ASP A 206 -14.04 9.34 1.39
CA ASP A 206 -13.44 9.76 0.12
C ASP A 206 -13.32 11.27 -0.02
N ASN A 207 -14.37 12.04 0.29
CA ASN A 207 -14.39 13.50 0.17
C ASN A 207 -15.15 14.17 1.32
N ILE A 208 -15.36 15.50 1.25
CA ILE A 208 -16.04 16.27 2.31
C ILE A 208 -17.52 15.94 2.46
N ASP A 209 -18.16 15.41 1.42
CA ASP A 209 -19.56 14.97 1.47
C ASP A 209 -19.67 13.55 2.04
N ASP A 210 -18.57 12.79 2.03
CA ASP A 210 -18.47 11.46 2.61
C ASP A 210 -18.11 11.48 4.11
N PHE A 211 -18.98 12.11 4.91
CA PHE A 211 -18.83 12.17 6.36
C PHE A 211 -19.16 10.82 7.03
N ARG A 212 -18.19 10.29 7.80
CA ARG A 212 -18.28 8.97 8.44
C ARG A 212 -18.45 9.01 9.96
N GLY A 213 -18.36 10.19 10.57
CA GLY A 213 -18.60 10.40 12.00
C GLY A 213 -17.52 11.21 12.70
N GLU A 214 -17.56 11.21 14.03
CA GLU A 214 -16.61 11.93 14.89
C GLU A 214 -16.03 11.02 15.99
N GLN A 215 -14.77 11.27 16.35
CA GLN A 215 -14.11 10.71 17.54
C GLN A 215 -13.20 11.75 18.18
N GLU A 216 -12.73 11.49 19.39
CA GLU A 216 -11.71 12.32 20.04
C GLU A 216 -10.47 12.45 19.14
N LEU A 217 -9.93 13.67 19.02
CA LEU A 217 -8.77 14.03 18.19
C LEU A 217 -7.45 13.47 18.74
N ASN A 218 -7.36 12.15 18.79
CA ASN A 218 -6.16 11.40 19.17
C ASN A 218 -6.00 10.13 18.30
N PRO A 219 -4.81 9.50 18.28
CA PRO A 219 -4.56 8.35 17.42
C PRO A 219 -5.51 7.17 17.66
N SER A 220 -5.89 6.90 18.91
CA SER A 220 -6.84 5.84 19.24
C SER A 220 -8.23 6.10 18.64
N GLY A 221 -8.68 7.35 18.67
CA GLY A 221 -9.92 7.80 18.03
C GLY A 221 -9.91 7.58 16.51
N PHE A 222 -8.79 7.90 15.84
CA PHE A 222 -8.62 7.60 14.42
C PHE A 222 -8.69 6.09 14.14
N ALA A 223 -7.93 5.29 14.88
CA ALA A 223 -7.92 3.83 14.67
C ALA A 223 -9.32 3.24 14.84
N LYS A 224 -10.06 3.66 15.87
CA LYS A 224 -11.44 3.23 16.09
C LYS A 224 -12.35 3.54 14.90
N MET A 225 -12.27 4.75 14.34
CA MET A 225 -13.06 5.11 13.14
C MET A 225 -12.64 4.31 11.92
N ALA A 226 -11.33 4.22 11.67
CA ALA A 226 -10.78 3.61 10.47
C ALA A 226 -11.05 2.10 10.40
N LEU A 227 -10.98 1.40 11.53
CA LEU A 227 -11.21 -0.05 11.62
C LEU A 227 -12.69 -0.44 11.55
N ALA A 228 -13.59 0.51 11.88
CA ALA A 228 -15.02 0.30 11.84
C ALA A 228 -15.61 0.36 10.42
N GLN A 229 -14.88 0.95 9.46
CA GLN A 229 -15.35 1.06 8.07
C GLN A 229 -15.25 -0.27 7.31
N SER A 230 -16.14 -0.47 6.33
CA SER A 230 -16.15 -1.63 5.43
C SER A 230 -14.83 -1.80 4.68
N GLU A 231 -14.23 -0.68 4.29
CA GLU A 231 -13.01 -0.55 3.50
C GLU A 231 -11.83 -1.25 4.20
N PHE A 232 -11.83 -1.28 5.54
CA PHE A 232 -10.84 -2.04 6.28
C PHE A 232 -10.96 -3.54 6.05
N ALA A 233 -12.18 -4.09 6.20
CA ALA A 233 -12.43 -5.51 5.98
C ALA A 233 -12.19 -5.92 4.52
N GLU A 234 -12.62 -5.08 3.57
CA GLU A 234 -12.39 -5.28 2.15
C GLU A 234 -10.90 -5.28 1.80
N CYS A 235 -10.14 -4.31 2.30
CA CYS A 235 -8.70 -4.22 2.02
C CYS A 235 -7.93 -5.40 2.61
N MET A 236 -8.23 -5.80 3.85
CA MET A 236 -7.56 -6.97 4.46
C MET A 236 -7.87 -8.25 3.69
N SER A 237 -9.13 -8.43 3.28
CA SER A 237 -9.56 -9.59 2.47
C SER A 237 -8.90 -9.59 1.10
N ARG A 238 -8.86 -8.45 0.42
CA ARG A 238 -8.19 -8.30 -0.88
C ARG A 238 -6.71 -8.65 -0.80
N ARG A 239 -6.01 -8.21 0.25
CA ARG A 239 -4.58 -8.54 0.45
C ARG A 239 -4.34 -10.05 0.62
N VAL A 240 -5.24 -10.76 1.28
CA VAL A 240 -5.17 -12.23 1.41
C VAL A 240 -5.40 -12.89 0.06
N LEU A 241 -6.42 -12.46 -0.68
CA LEU A 241 -6.74 -13.01 -1.98
C LEU A 241 -5.64 -12.74 -3.01
N ASP A 242 -5.13 -11.51 -3.09
CA ASP A 242 -4.02 -11.15 -3.97
C ASP A 242 -2.77 -11.99 -3.68
N HIS A 243 -2.55 -12.36 -2.41
CA HIS A 243 -1.44 -13.23 -2.01
C HIS A 243 -1.65 -14.67 -2.47
N VAL A 244 -2.87 -15.21 -2.34
CA VAL A 244 -3.17 -16.62 -2.66
C VAL A 244 -3.40 -16.84 -4.16
N PHE A 245 -4.14 -15.94 -4.81
CA PHE A 245 -4.57 -16.04 -6.20
C PHE A 245 -3.69 -15.27 -7.19
N GLY A 246 -2.70 -14.50 -6.71
CA GLY A 246 -1.80 -13.75 -7.58
C GLY A 246 -2.50 -12.66 -8.42
N GLY A 247 -3.65 -12.17 -7.96
CA GLY A 247 -4.44 -11.13 -8.63
C GLY A 247 -5.64 -11.63 -9.44
N SER A 248 -5.84 -12.94 -9.59
CA SER A 248 -7.00 -13.49 -10.32
C SER A 248 -8.12 -13.95 -9.40
N VAL A 249 -8.64 -12.95 -8.72
CA VAL A 249 -9.69 -13.08 -7.71
C VAL A 249 -11.04 -12.99 -8.42
N ASP A 250 -11.88 -14.01 -8.27
CA ASP A 250 -13.28 -13.91 -8.69
C ASP A 250 -14.14 -13.28 -7.59
N GLY A 251 -15.32 -12.77 -7.95
CA GLY A 251 -16.22 -12.13 -6.98
C GLY A 251 -16.68 -13.06 -5.84
N LYS A 252 -16.86 -14.36 -6.10
CA LYS A 252 -17.31 -15.33 -5.09
C LYS A 252 -16.21 -15.66 -4.09
N ASP A 253 -14.96 -15.72 -4.54
CA ASP A 253 -13.76 -15.87 -3.73
C ASP A 253 -13.61 -14.64 -2.83
N PHE A 254 -13.84 -13.44 -3.36
CA PHE A 254 -13.85 -12.22 -2.58
C PHE A 254 -14.91 -12.22 -1.49
N ASP A 255 -16.17 -12.47 -1.84
CA ASP A 255 -17.29 -12.46 -0.90
C ASP A 255 -17.10 -13.48 0.25
N ALA A 256 -16.61 -14.68 -0.06
CA ALA A 256 -16.40 -15.72 0.95
C ALA A 256 -15.26 -15.38 1.93
N VAL A 257 -14.17 -14.82 1.42
CA VAL A 257 -13.03 -14.38 2.24
C VAL A 257 -13.42 -13.15 3.05
N LEU A 258 -14.14 -12.20 2.47
CA LEU A 258 -14.68 -11.02 3.16
C LEU A 258 -15.61 -11.43 4.30
N ALA A 259 -16.60 -12.29 4.05
CA ALA A 259 -17.51 -12.77 5.09
C ALA A 259 -16.76 -13.46 6.25
N THR A 260 -15.69 -14.20 5.94
CA THR A 260 -14.83 -14.81 6.97
C THR A 260 -14.07 -13.75 7.76
N PHE A 261 -13.54 -12.74 7.09
CA PHE A 261 -12.81 -11.67 7.74
C PHE A 261 -13.74 -10.82 8.61
N GLU A 262 -14.90 -10.42 8.14
CA GLU A 262 -15.87 -9.64 8.93
C GLU A 262 -16.29 -10.37 10.20
N LYS A 263 -16.51 -11.69 10.10
CA LYS A 263 -16.90 -12.53 11.23
C LYS A 263 -15.78 -12.73 12.25
N THR A 264 -14.55 -12.94 11.79
CA THR A 264 -13.45 -13.38 12.67
C THR A 264 -12.44 -12.29 13.00
N ARG A 265 -12.30 -11.31 12.10
CA ARG A 265 -11.26 -10.28 12.05
C ARG A 265 -9.83 -10.84 12.10
N LYS A 266 -9.63 -12.12 11.82
CA LYS A 266 -8.35 -12.84 12.02
C LYS A 266 -7.73 -13.25 10.69
N LEU A 267 -6.40 -13.20 10.61
CA LEU A 267 -5.67 -13.58 9.38
C LEU A 267 -5.75 -15.09 9.10
N LYS A 268 -5.51 -15.97 10.09
CA LYS A 268 -5.42 -17.43 9.85
C LYS A 268 -6.72 -18.03 9.30
N PRO A 269 -7.92 -17.74 9.84
CA PRO A 269 -9.19 -18.23 9.26
C PRO A 269 -9.44 -17.69 7.86
N THR A 270 -9.13 -16.40 7.63
CA THR A 270 -9.28 -15.74 6.33
C THR A 270 -8.38 -16.37 5.27
N MET A 271 -7.10 -16.58 5.60
CA MET A 271 -6.13 -17.29 4.75
C MET A 271 -6.55 -18.74 4.47
N ARG A 272 -7.05 -19.46 5.48
CA ARG A 272 -7.57 -20.82 5.30
C ARG A 272 -8.70 -20.85 4.28
N THR A 273 -9.64 -19.91 4.37
CA THR A 273 -10.77 -19.82 3.44
C THR A 273 -10.28 -19.57 2.02
N ALA A 274 -9.38 -18.60 1.83
CA ALA A 274 -8.78 -18.33 0.53
C ALA A 274 -8.08 -19.57 -0.07
N LEU A 275 -7.27 -20.29 0.73
CA LEU A 275 -6.59 -21.51 0.30
C LEU A 275 -7.56 -22.65 -0.05
N GLN A 276 -8.67 -22.79 0.68
CA GLN A 276 -9.70 -23.79 0.39
C GLN A 276 -10.47 -23.48 -0.91
N HIS A 277 -10.72 -22.20 -1.18
CA HIS A 277 -11.29 -21.73 -2.44
C HIS A 277 -10.34 -22.01 -3.61
N PHE A 278 -9.08 -21.59 -3.46
CA PHE A 278 -8.02 -21.86 -4.43
C PHE A 278 -7.91 -23.35 -4.76
N ALA A 279 -7.83 -24.21 -3.73
CA ALA A 279 -7.75 -25.66 -3.93
C ALA A 279 -8.96 -26.23 -4.67
N ARG A 280 -10.17 -25.75 -4.40
CA ARG A 280 -11.39 -26.19 -5.11
C ARG A 280 -11.35 -25.84 -6.59
N ARG A 281 -10.91 -24.62 -6.94
CA ARG A 281 -10.79 -24.19 -8.34
C ARG A 281 -9.77 -25.04 -9.10
N VAL A 282 -8.61 -25.29 -8.48
CA VAL A 282 -7.59 -26.19 -9.04
C VAL A 282 -8.13 -27.60 -9.26
N LEU A 283 -8.84 -28.17 -8.29
CA LEU A 283 -9.44 -29.50 -8.40
C LEU A 283 -10.57 -29.58 -9.43
N ALA A 284 -11.30 -28.48 -9.63
CA ALA A 284 -12.33 -28.37 -10.66
C ALA A 284 -11.76 -28.21 -12.08
N GLY A 285 -10.43 -28.11 -12.21
CA GLY A 285 -9.77 -27.87 -13.49
C GLY A 285 -10.01 -26.46 -14.03
N GLU A 286 -10.48 -25.53 -13.18
CA GLU A 286 -10.53 -24.13 -13.55
C GLU A 286 -9.10 -23.65 -13.79
N ALA A 287 -8.87 -23.05 -14.96
CA ALA A 287 -7.55 -22.56 -15.32
C ALA A 287 -7.13 -21.51 -14.28
N LEU A 288 -6.12 -21.85 -13.48
CA LEU A 288 -5.31 -20.82 -12.85
C LEU A 288 -4.72 -19.96 -13.98
N PRO A 289 -4.54 -18.65 -13.76
CA PRO A 289 -4.02 -17.76 -14.78
C PRO A 289 -2.70 -18.33 -15.28
N LYS A 290 -2.69 -18.77 -16.54
CA LYS A 290 -1.45 -19.10 -17.20
C LYS A 290 -0.76 -17.79 -17.51
N PRO A 291 0.52 -17.64 -17.18
CA PRO A 291 1.31 -16.56 -17.72
C PRO A 291 1.23 -16.64 -19.23
N VAL A 292 0.68 -15.61 -19.86
CA VAL A 292 0.67 -15.50 -21.31
C VAL A 292 1.99 -14.83 -21.70
N ALA A 293 2.67 -15.37 -22.70
CA ALA A 293 3.87 -14.74 -23.24
C ALA A 293 3.53 -13.30 -23.67
N ALA A 294 4.48 -12.37 -23.43
CA ALA A 294 4.29 -10.97 -23.79
C ALA A 294 3.96 -10.85 -25.28
N ALA A 295 2.76 -10.37 -25.60
CA ALA A 295 2.40 -10.06 -26.97
C ALA A 295 3.14 -8.78 -27.38
N ALA A 296 3.60 -8.71 -28.63
CA ALA A 296 4.17 -7.49 -29.16
C ALA A 296 3.09 -6.39 -29.18
N ALA A 297 3.45 -5.17 -28.79
CA ALA A 297 2.57 -4.01 -28.88
C ALA A 297 1.96 -3.93 -30.29
N PRO A 298 0.63 -3.73 -30.41
CA PRO A 298 0.01 -3.61 -31.71
C PRO A 298 0.60 -2.41 -32.45
N PRO A 299 0.66 -2.43 -33.78
CA PRO A 299 0.89 -1.21 -34.54
C PRO A 299 -0.16 -0.18 -34.15
N ALA A 300 0.22 1.10 -34.28
CA ALA A 300 -0.71 2.21 -34.05
C ALA A 300 -2.05 1.95 -34.75
N ALA A 301 -3.13 2.34 -34.10
CA ALA A 301 -4.46 2.22 -34.67
C ALA A 301 -4.52 2.94 -36.05
N GLY A 302 -5.43 2.50 -36.94
CA GLY A 302 -5.50 2.96 -38.34
C GLY A 302 -5.73 4.48 -38.51
N GLU A 303 -5.83 4.94 -39.77
CA GLU A 303 -5.89 6.38 -40.13
C GLU A 303 -6.90 7.19 -39.30
N PRO A 304 -6.56 8.46 -38.97
CA PRO A 304 -7.21 9.23 -37.92
C PRO A 304 -8.62 9.65 -38.35
N SER A 305 -9.61 8.91 -37.89
CA SER A 305 -10.85 9.56 -37.47
C SER A 305 -10.53 10.25 -36.15
N ASP A 306 -10.51 11.59 -36.15
CA ASP A 306 -10.20 12.39 -34.96
C ASP A 306 -11.13 12.05 -33.79
N LYS A 307 -12.37 11.63 -34.10
CA LYS A 307 -13.37 11.21 -33.12
C LYS A 307 -13.74 9.73 -33.28
N VAL A 308 -13.86 9.03 -32.15
CA VAL A 308 -14.32 7.65 -32.04
C VAL A 308 -15.66 7.66 -31.32
N THR A 309 -16.71 7.16 -31.97
CA THR A 309 -18.03 7.02 -31.34
C THR A 309 -18.07 5.73 -30.54
N ILE A 310 -18.38 5.82 -29.25
CA ILE A 310 -18.48 4.66 -28.36
C ILE A 310 -19.85 3.96 -28.47
N SER A 311 -19.91 2.70 -28.06
CA SER A 311 -21.15 1.93 -28.01
C SER A 311 -22.02 2.35 -26.80
N ASP A 312 -23.32 2.05 -26.84
CA ASP A 312 -24.20 2.21 -25.67
C ASP A 312 -23.79 1.30 -24.49
N ALA A 313 -23.12 0.18 -24.77
CA ALA A 313 -22.64 -0.73 -23.75
C ALA A 313 -21.45 -0.12 -23.00
N LEU A 314 -20.44 0.36 -23.72
CA LEU A 314 -19.31 1.08 -23.17
C LEU A 314 -19.76 2.35 -22.44
N ARG A 315 -20.74 3.09 -22.96
CA ARG A 315 -21.35 4.24 -22.27
C ARG A 315 -21.86 3.86 -20.87
N ARG A 316 -22.65 2.79 -20.77
CA ARG A 316 -23.16 2.30 -19.47
C ARG A 316 -22.02 1.87 -18.55
N ASP A 317 -21.01 1.21 -19.08
CA ASP A 317 -19.85 0.79 -18.27
C ASP A 317 -19.06 2.01 -17.75
N LEU A 318 -18.91 3.07 -18.55
CA LEU A 318 -18.33 4.34 -18.10
C LEU A 318 -19.20 5.01 -17.02
N ASP A 319 -20.52 5.06 -17.21
CA ASP A 319 -21.45 5.63 -16.23
C ASP A 319 -21.38 4.93 -14.87
N ASN A 320 -21.29 3.61 -14.88
CA ASN A 320 -21.29 2.80 -13.67
C ASN A 320 -19.95 2.77 -12.92
N HIS A 321 -18.83 3.02 -13.62
CA HIS A 321 -17.49 2.74 -13.06
C HIS A 321 -16.49 3.89 -13.16
N CYS A 322 -16.76 4.88 -14.01
CA CYS A 322 -15.78 5.91 -14.36
C CYS A 322 -16.30 7.32 -14.11
N MET A 323 -17.60 7.58 -14.31
CA MET A 323 -18.14 8.94 -14.31
C MET A 323 -18.05 9.67 -12.97
N GLU A 324 -18.04 8.96 -11.83
CA GLU A 324 -17.77 9.59 -10.52
C GLU A 324 -16.43 10.34 -10.50
N CYS A 325 -15.45 9.90 -11.30
CA CYS A 325 -14.13 10.49 -11.41
C CYS A 325 -13.86 11.17 -12.77
N HIS A 326 -14.75 11.05 -13.77
CA HIS A 326 -14.52 11.46 -15.17
C HIS A 326 -15.72 12.20 -15.81
N ASP A 327 -16.41 13.03 -15.03
CA ASP A 327 -17.50 13.91 -15.46
C ASP A 327 -17.04 15.29 -16.02
N GLU A 328 -17.98 16.23 -16.14
CA GLU A 328 -17.82 17.48 -16.90
C GLU A 328 -16.69 18.33 -16.33
N GLY A 329 -15.81 18.81 -17.21
CA GLY A 329 -14.65 19.62 -16.83
C GLY A 329 -13.41 18.81 -16.41
N ASP A 330 -13.42 17.49 -16.53
CA ASP A 330 -12.23 16.64 -16.39
C ASP A 330 -11.33 16.69 -17.63
N ALA A 331 -10.01 16.51 -17.43
CA ALA A 331 -9.07 16.35 -18.56
C ALA A 331 -9.43 15.11 -19.40
N PHE A 332 -10.02 14.11 -18.75
CA PHE A 332 -10.64 12.92 -19.33
C PHE A 332 -12.15 12.97 -19.15
N ASP A 333 -12.79 14.08 -19.55
CA ASP A 333 -14.25 14.19 -19.57
C ASP A 333 -14.84 13.10 -20.48
N PHE A 334 -15.59 12.19 -19.86
CA PHE A 334 -16.27 11.10 -20.55
C PHE A 334 -17.74 11.41 -20.78
N ASN A 335 -18.20 12.67 -20.76
CA ASN A 335 -19.56 12.99 -21.18
C ASN A 335 -19.73 12.86 -22.69
N GLY A 336 -20.92 12.38 -23.09
CA GLY A 336 -21.27 12.18 -24.49
C GLY A 336 -20.89 10.81 -25.05
N MET A 337 -20.90 10.71 -26.38
CA MET A 337 -20.79 9.45 -27.12
C MET A 337 -19.59 9.42 -28.08
N ALA A 338 -18.82 10.51 -28.22
CA ALA A 338 -17.71 10.57 -29.15
C ALA A 338 -16.49 11.26 -28.53
N PHE A 339 -15.36 10.58 -28.55
CA PHE A 339 -14.12 11.04 -27.91
C PHE A 339 -12.97 11.11 -28.89
N ASP A 340 -11.95 11.90 -28.57
CA ASP A 340 -10.70 11.87 -29.32
C ASP A 340 -10.06 10.49 -29.26
N ARG A 341 -9.47 10.03 -30.36
CA ARG A 341 -8.85 8.70 -30.43
C ARG A 341 -7.82 8.47 -29.33
N GLU A 342 -6.94 9.43 -29.07
CA GLU A 342 -5.92 9.38 -28.01
C GLU A 342 -6.56 9.14 -26.63
N ARG A 343 -7.73 9.75 -26.38
CA ARG A 343 -8.49 9.55 -25.15
C ARG A 343 -8.97 8.11 -25.03
N VAL A 344 -9.52 7.53 -26.11
CA VAL A 344 -9.97 6.13 -26.14
C VAL A 344 -8.80 5.14 -26.03
N GLU A 345 -7.64 5.44 -26.64
CA GLU A 345 -6.41 4.65 -26.47
C GLU A 345 -5.94 4.65 -25.01
N THR A 346 -5.97 5.82 -24.37
CA THR A 346 -5.65 5.95 -22.94
C THR A 346 -6.64 5.16 -22.08
N MET A 347 -7.95 5.18 -22.40
CA MET A 347 -8.94 4.34 -21.71
C MET A 347 -8.59 2.85 -21.84
N ALA A 348 -8.26 2.39 -23.05
CA ALA A 348 -7.91 1.01 -23.33
C ALA A 348 -6.72 0.57 -22.48
N GLU A 349 -5.67 1.39 -22.41
CA GLU A 349 -4.49 1.13 -21.59
C GLU A 349 -4.82 1.07 -20.09
N LEU A 350 -5.47 2.10 -19.55
CA LEU A 350 -5.72 2.20 -18.11
C LEU A 350 -6.66 1.11 -17.58
N VAL A 351 -7.68 0.73 -18.38
CA VAL A 351 -8.63 -0.34 -18.03
C VAL A 351 -7.98 -1.71 -18.20
N ALA A 352 -7.29 -1.96 -19.32
CA ALA A 352 -6.64 -3.26 -19.58
C ALA A 352 -5.63 -3.63 -18.49
N PHE A 353 -4.87 -2.64 -18.01
CA PHE A 353 -3.80 -2.83 -17.03
C PHE A 353 -4.22 -2.58 -15.58
N GLU A 354 -5.53 -2.52 -15.31
CA GLU A 354 -6.08 -2.40 -13.95
C GLU A 354 -5.54 -1.18 -13.19
N VAL A 355 -5.16 -0.12 -13.92
CA VAL A 355 -4.77 1.16 -13.33
C VAL A 355 -6.02 1.93 -12.90
N MET A 356 -7.13 1.70 -13.60
CA MET A 356 -8.46 2.24 -13.29
C MET A 356 -9.52 1.13 -13.29
N PRO A 357 -10.59 1.29 -12.50
CA PRO A 357 -10.83 2.33 -11.50
C PRO A 357 -10.03 2.06 -10.21
N LYS A 358 -9.79 3.10 -9.41
CA LYS A 358 -8.97 3.03 -8.19
C LYS A 358 -9.71 2.49 -6.95
N THR A 359 -10.78 1.73 -7.13
CA THR A 359 -11.55 1.18 -6.02
C THR A 359 -10.86 -0.06 -5.44
N PRO A 360 -11.06 -0.40 -4.15
CA PRO A 360 -10.51 -1.63 -3.57
C PRO A 360 -10.97 -2.91 -4.28
N ARG A 361 -12.17 -2.89 -4.86
CA ARG A 361 -12.71 -4.00 -5.67
C ARG A 361 -12.13 -4.04 -7.08
N GLY A 362 -11.81 -2.88 -7.67
CA GLY A 362 -11.47 -2.77 -9.09
C GLY A 362 -12.67 -3.07 -9.99
N LEU A 363 -12.42 -3.41 -11.25
CA LEU A 363 -13.42 -4.02 -12.12
C LEU A 363 -13.42 -5.53 -11.95
N ASP A 364 -14.60 -6.13 -12.03
CA ASP A 364 -14.75 -7.57 -12.27
C ASP A 364 -14.01 -7.94 -13.57
N ASP A 365 -13.31 -9.08 -13.58
CA ASP A 365 -12.51 -9.52 -14.72
C ASP A 365 -13.31 -9.65 -16.01
N ALA A 366 -14.58 -10.08 -15.94
CA ALA A 366 -15.46 -10.18 -17.10
C ALA A 366 -15.92 -8.80 -17.60
N VAL A 367 -16.17 -7.85 -16.69
CA VAL A 367 -16.48 -6.46 -17.04
C VAL A 367 -15.27 -5.80 -17.69
N ARG A 368 -14.10 -5.90 -17.05
CA ARG A 368 -12.84 -5.37 -17.56
C ARG A 368 -12.54 -5.92 -18.95
N ARG A 369 -12.61 -7.26 -19.11
CA ARG A 369 -12.35 -7.92 -20.39
C ARG A 369 -13.31 -7.41 -21.47
N ARG A 370 -14.62 -7.35 -21.19
CA ARG A 370 -15.61 -6.80 -22.13
C ARG A 370 -15.30 -5.36 -22.52
N MET A 371 -15.04 -4.49 -21.53
CA MET A 371 -14.69 -3.08 -21.80
C MET A 371 -13.44 -2.96 -22.67
N THR A 372 -12.39 -3.72 -22.37
CA THR A 372 -11.15 -3.74 -23.15
C THR A 372 -11.39 -4.28 -24.57
N GLU A 373 -12.18 -5.33 -24.72
CA GLU A 373 -12.57 -5.89 -26.03
C GLU A 373 -13.31 -4.82 -26.88
N GLU A 374 -14.28 -4.12 -26.29
CA GLU A 374 -15.00 -3.04 -26.98
C GLU A 374 -14.08 -1.87 -27.37
N LEU A 375 -13.18 -1.45 -26.48
CA LEU A 375 -12.21 -0.38 -26.77
C LEU A 375 -11.25 -0.78 -27.90
N VAL A 376 -10.79 -2.04 -27.91
CA VAL A 376 -9.94 -2.58 -28.98
C VAL A 376 -10.69 -2.60 -30.31
N ASP A 377 -11.95 -3.04 -30.31
CA ASP A 377 -12.77 -3.11 -31.53
C ASP A 377 -13.05 -1.72 -32.12
N LEU A 378 -13.19 -0.69 -31.27
CA LEU A 378 -13.36 0.70 -31.69
C LEU A 378 -12.08 1.29 -32.29
N LEU A 379 -10.92 0.93 -31.75
CA LEU A 379 -9.64 1.52 -32.12
C LEU A 379 -9.01 0.84 -33.35
N TRP A 380 -9.01 -0.49 -33.40
CA TRP A 380 -8.35 -1.25 -34.48
C TRP A 380 -9.38 -1.86 -35.44
N THR A 381 -9.51 -1.27 -36.63
CA THR A 381 -10.50 -1.70 -37.64
C THR A 381 -10.01 -2.83 -38.56
N LYS A 382 -8.68 -2.99 -38.72
CA LYS A 382 -8.10 -4.06 -39.54
C LYS A 382 -8.06 -5.38 -38.74
N PRO A 383 -8.56 -6.51 -39.27
CA PRO A 383 -8.65 -7.76 -38.52
C PRO A 383 -7.33 -8.24 -37.89
N GLU A 384 -6.21 -8.10 -38.60
CA GLU A 384 -4.90 -8.56 -38.13
C GLU A 384 -4.36 -7.70 -36.97
N THR A 385 -4.45 -6.37 -37.09
CA THR A 385 -3.98 -5.45 -36.04
C THR A 385 -4.91 -5.46 -34.84
N ARG A 386 -6.21 -5.68 -35.06
CA ARG A 386 -7.20 -5.91 -34.00
C ARG A 386 -6.93 -7.20 -33.25
N ALA A 387 -6.63 -8.29 -33.94
CA ALA A 387 -6.25 -9.55 -33.28
C ALA A 387 -4.98 -9.37 -32.44
N GLN A 388 -4.00 -8.61 -32.93
CA GLN A 388 -2.80 -8.28 -32.16
C GLN A 388 -3.10 -7.38 -30.96
N ALA A 389 -3.96 -6.37 -31.10
CA ALA A 389 -4.37 -5.50 -30.01
C ALA A 389 -5.18 -6.27 -28.96
N MET A 390 -6.06 -7.18 -29.40
CA MET A 390 -6.79 -8.08 -28.51
C MET A 390 -5.84 -8.98 -27.74
N ALA A 391 -4.90 -9.60 -28.46
CA ALA A 391 -3.86 -10.40 -27.85
C ALA A 391 -3.01 -9.57 -26.87
N PHE A 392 -2.79 -8.27 -27.10
CA PHE A 392 -1.98 -7.40 -26.24
C PHE A 392 -2.73 -6.91 -25.00
N TYR A 393 -3.89 -6.27 -25.19
CA TYR A 393 -4.65 -5.63 -24.11
C TYR A 393 -5.49 -6.62 -23.30
N CYS A 394 -6.06 -7.65 -23.94
CA CYS A 394 -6.87 -8.65 -23.21
C CYS A 394 -6.01 -9.79 -22.68
N ASP A 395 -4.99 -10.21 -23.44
CA ASP A 395 -4.26 -11.44 -23.15
C ASP A 395 -2.74 -11.24 -22.91
N GLY A 396 -2.11 -10.11 -23.26
CA GLY A 396 -0.69 -10.11 -23.66
C GLY A 396 0.27 -9.20 -22.91
N MET A 397 -0.17 -8.55 -21.85
CA MET A 397 0.69 -7.72 -21.01
C MET A 397 0.50 -8.02 -19.53
N ARG A 398 0.77 -9.28 -19.18
CA ARG A 398 1.13 -9.61 -17.81
C ARG A 398 2.48 -10.29 -17.84
N ALA A 399 3.56 -9.50 -17.74
CA ALA A 399 4.81 -10.04 -17.22
C ALA A 399 4.46 -10.87 -15.98
N TYR A 400 5.09 -12.04 -15.81
CA TYR A 400 4.65 -13.03 -14.83
C TYR A 400 4.27 -12.35 -13.50
N PRO A 401 3.02 -12.49 -13.03
CA PRO A 401 2.63 -11.88 -11.75
C PRO A 401 3.62 -12.36 -10.70
N ALA A 402 4.14 -11.46 -9.89
CA ALA A 402 5.15 -11.82 -8.89
C ALA A 402 4.56 -11.67 -7.49
N HIS A 403 5.03 -12.49 -6.55
CA HIS A 403 4.73 -12.30 -5.14
C HIS A 403 5.22 -10.93 -4.67
N ARG A 404 4.64 -10.43 -3.57
CA ARG A 404 5.02 -9.13 -2.99
C ARG A 404 6.52 -9.10 -2.82
N PHE A 405 7.13 -7.99 -3.18
CA PHE A 405 8.59 -7.87 -3.21
C PHE A 405 9.28 -8.48 -1.97
N PHE A 406 8.84 -8.11 -0.75
CA PHE A 406 9.44 -8.63 0.47
C PHE A 406 9.15 -10.12 0.74
N SER A 407 7.97 -10.61 0.36
CA SER A 407 7.64 -12.04 0.43
C SER A 407 8.49 -12.86 -0.53
N ALA A 408 8.64 -12.39 -1.77
CA ALA A 408 9.52 -12.98 -2.77
C ALA A 408 10.98 -12.99 -2.29
N MET A 409 11.49 -11.87 -1.78
CA MET A 409 12.85 -11.80 -1.23
C MET A 409 13.02 -12.70 0.00
N GLY A 410 11.95 -12.93 0.77
CA GLY A 410 11.91 -13.91 1.85
C GLY A 410 12.09 -15.34 1.34
N ALA A 411 11.37 -15.72 0.27
CA ALA A 411 11.51 -17.02 -0.39
C ALA A 411 12.91 -17.23 -0.95
N VAL A 412 13.48 -16.22 -1.62
CA VAL A 412 14.87 -16.22 -2.12
C VAL A 412 15.87 -16.52 -1.01
N LYS A 413 15.75 -15.83 0.13
CA LYS A 413 16.61 -16.03 1.31
C LYS A 413 16.48 -17.44 1.89
N ALA A 414 15.24 -17.93 2.02
CA ALA A 414 14.96 -19.28 2.50
C ALA A 414 15.58 -20.35 1.60
N LEU A 415 15.44 -20.22 0.27
CA LEU A 415 16.04 -21.12 -0.72
C LEU A 415 17.58 -21.05 -0.73
N ALA A 416 18.15 -19.90 -0.40
CA ALA A 416 19.59 -19.73 -0.24
C ALA A 416 20.13 -20.34 1.08
N GLY A 417 19.25 -20.70 2.03
CA GLY A 417 19.65 -21.24 3.34
C GLY A 417 20.31 -20.19 4.25
N GLY A 418 20.03 -18.90 4.03
CA GLY A 418 20.62 -17.80 4.79
C GLY A 418 19.57 -16.77 5.22
N GLU A 419 19.70 -16.24 6.44
CA GLU A 419 18.76 -15.22 6.97
C GLU A 419 19.10 -13.77 6.54
N LYS A 420 20.27 -13.56 5.92
CA LYS A 420 20.78 -12.23 5.54
C LYS A 420 20.71 -12.02 4.04
N GLY A 421 19.92 -11.04 3.59
CA GLY A 421 19.98 -10.52 2.21
C GLY A 421 20.46 -9.06 2.17
N VAL A 422 20.51 -8.50 0.96
CA VAL A 422 20.84 -7.09 0.75
C VAL A 422 19.57 -6.27 0.81
N SER A 423 19.62 -5.13 1.51
CA SER A 423 18.59 -4.10 1.40
C SER A 423 18.74 -3.44 0.03
N VAL A 424 17.92 -3.84 -0.93
CA VAL A 424 17.89 -3.23 -2.26
C VAL A 424 16.77 -2.20 -2.27
N SER A 425 17.10 -0.93 -2.53
CA SER A 425 16.10 0.12 -2.73
C SER A 425 15.63 0.04 -4.18
N VAL A 426 14.46 -0.58 -4.39
CA VAL A 426 13.87 -0.79 -5.71
C VAL A 426 12.42 -0.31 -5.72
N VAL A 427 11.97 0.20 -6.86
CA VAL A 427 10.60 0.69 -7.06
C VAL A 427 9.60 -0.43 -6.82
N GLU A 428 9.95 -1.67 -7.17
CA GLU A 428 9.14 -2.88 -6.97
C GLU A 428 8.71 -3.07 -5.51
N SER A 429 9.48 -2.59 -4.53
CA SER A 429 9.10 -2.66 -3.12
C SER A 429 7.88 -1.81 -2.75
N SER A 430 7.53 -0.84 -3.60
CA SER A 430 6.41 0.08 -3.44
C SER A 430 5.22 -0.27 -4.35
N VAL A 431 5.33 -1.30 -5.20
CA VAL A 431 4.27 -1.73 -6.11
C VAL A 431 3.27 -2.62 -5.36
N ARG A 432 1.97 -2.42 -5.63
CA ARG A 432 0.89 -3.26 -5.05
C ARG A 432 0.97 -4.68 -5.59
N GLN A 433 0.49 -5.66 -4.82
CA GLN A 433 0.51 -7.07 -5.22
C GLN A 433 -0.22 -7.31 -6.55
N SER A 434 -1.41 -6.72 -6.73
CA SER A 434 -2.19 -6.83 -7.97
C SER A 434 -1.43 -6.35 -9.22
N LEU A 435 -0.56 -5.34 -9.05
CA LEU A 435 0.27 -4.75 -10.10
C LEU A 435 1.71 -5.30 -10.09
N GLN A 436 2.05 -6.20 -9.16
CA GLN A 436 3.40 -6.71 -9.04
C GLN A 436 3.65 -7.69 -10.19
N ARG A 437 4.68 -7.40 -10.97
CA ARG A 437 5.10 -8.20 -12.11
C ARG A 437 6.59 -8.53 -11.99
N TYR A 438 7.01 -9.64 -12.57
CA TYR A 438 8.41 -10.02 -12.67
C TYR A 438 9.10 -9.17 -13.74
N SER A 439 9.52 -7.96 -13.33
CA SER A 439 10.26 -7.01 -14.16
C SER A 439 11.77 -7.32 -14.19
N PRO A 440 12.54 -6.70 -15.11
CA PRO A 440 14.01 -6.73 -15.04
C PRO A 440 14.58 -6.21 -13.72
N GLY A 441 13.95 -5.21 -13.11
CA GLY A 441 14.33 -4.70 -11.78
C GLY A 441 14.06 -5.73 -10.67
N PHE A 442 12.92 -6.43 -10.74
CA PHE A 442 12.59 -7.53 -9.84
C PHE A 442 13.60 -8.68 -9.96
N ALA A 443 13.93 -9.10 -11.19
CA ALA A 443 14.92 -10.13 -11.47
C ALA A 443 16.30 -9.75 -10.92
N THR A 444 16.71 -8.49 -11.10
CA THR A 444 17.96 -7.96 -10.56
C THR A 444 17.98 -8.01 -9.04
N ALA A 445 16.90 -7.57 -8.39
CA ALA A 445 16.79 -7.60 -6.93
C ALA A 445 16.81 -9.03 -6.36
N THR A 446 16.16 -9.97 -7.06
CA THR A 446 16.19 -11.41 -6.78
C THR A 446 17.63 -11.93 -6.86
N ALA A 447 18.34 -11.64 -7.95
CA ALA A 447 19.72 -12.06 -8.16
C ALA A 447 20.68 -11.53 -7.08
N LEU A 448 20.57 -10.23 -6.74
CA LEU A 448 21.38 -9.61 -5.69
C LEU A 448 21.10 -10.20 -4.31
N ASN A 449 19.82 -10.45 -3.98
CA ASN A 449 19.46 -11.09 -2.71
C ASN A 449 19.91 -12.55 -2.65
N GLY A 450 19.74 -13.31 -3.73
CA GLY A 450 20.19 -14.71 -3.83
C GLY A 450 21.70 -14.81 -3.64
N LEU A 451 22.49 -14.03 -4.40
CA LEU A 451 23.94 -13.98 -4.29
C LEU A 451 24.40 -13.65 -2.86
N ALA A 452 23.84 -12.60 -2.26
CA ALA A 452 24.21 -12.19 -0.91
C ALA A 452 23.84 -13.23 0.15
N SER A 453 22.66 -13.84 0.03
CA SER A 453 22.18 -14.85 0.97
C SER A 453 22.98 -16.14 0.86
N CYS A 454 23.31 -16.59 -0.37
CA CYS A 454 24.17 -17.75 -0.60
C CYS A 454 25.58 -17.53 -0.05
N LYS A 455 26.16 -16.34 -0.24
CA LYS A 455 27.45 -15.98 0.38
C LYS A 455 27.36 -15.97 1.91
N ALA A 456 26.29 -15.41 2.47
CA ALA A 456 26.07 -15.38 3.92
C ALA A 456 25.88 -16.80 4.51
N ALA A 457 25.35 -17.73 3.73
CA ALA A 457 25.25 -19.16 4.05
C ALA A 457 26.58 -19.93 3.84
N GLY A 458 27.69 -19.24 3.55
CA GLY A 458 29.02 -19.83 3.40
C GLY A 458 29.22 -20.62 2.10
N LYS A 459 28.37 -20.44 1.10
CA LYS A 459 28.52 -21.13 -0.20
C LYS A 459 29.63 -20.49 -1.03
N THR A 460 30.48 -21.31 -1.63
CA THR A 460 31.61 -20.91 -2.48
C THR A 460 31.73 -21.84 -3.70
N GLY A 461 32.49 -21.45 -4.73
CA GLY A 461 32.73 -22.29 -5.92
C GLY A 461 31.44 -22.75 -6.61
N GLU A 462 31.39 -24.02 -7.02
CA GLU A 462 30.21 -24.63 -7.64
C GLU A 462 28.99 -24.62 -6.72
N ALA A 463 29.17 -24.78 -5.41
CA ALA A 463 28.08 -24.73 -4.44
C ALA A 463 27.44 -23.33 -4.35
N LEU A 464 28.20 -22.27 -4.63
CA LEU A 464 27.65 -20.91 -4.76
C LEU A 464 26.84 -20.77 -6.04
N VAL A 465 27.33 -21.27 -7.17
CA VAL A 465 26.62 -21.22 -8.45
C VAL A 465 25.28 -21.94 -8.35
N GLU A 466 25.27 -23.15 -7.79
CA GLU A 466 24.05 -23.94 -7.62
C GLU A 466 23.07 -23.29 -6.62
N CYS A 467 23.59 -22.71 -5.53
CA CYS A 467 22.76 -21.95 -4.60
C CYS A 467 22.11 -20.73 -5.27
N ILE A 468 22.86 -19.99 -6.09
CA ILE A 468 22.33 -18.85 -6.84
C ILE A 468 21.26 -19.35 -7.80
N ARG A 469 21.56 -20.34 -8.64
CA ARG A 469 20.62 -20.93 -9.62
C ARG A 469 19.28 -21.31 -8.96
N ARG A 470 19.33 -21.97 -7.81
CA ARG A 470 18.14 -22.38 -7.06
C ARG A 470 17.41 -21.20 -6.40
N SER A 471 18.14 -20.29 -5.78
CA SER A 471 17.53 -19.17 -5.03
C SER A 471 17.00 -18.05 -5.93
N THR A 472 17.46 -17.98 -7.16
CA THR A 472 17.03 -16.98 -8.16
C THR A 472 16.16 -17.59 -9.25
N ASP A 473 15.66 -18.81 -9.05
CA ASP A 473 14.71 -19.43 -9.95
C ASP A 473 13.44 -18.56 -10.02
N PRO A 474 13.02 -18.09 -11.22
CA PRO A 474 11.81 -17.30 -11.36
C PRO A 474 10.56 -17.97 -10.76
N ALA A 475 10.49 -19.30 -10.75
CA ALA A 475 9.39 -20.05 -10.14
C ALA A 475 9.26 -19.82 -8.62
N ALA A 476 10.31 -19.35 -7.94
CA ALA A 476 10.28 -19.03 -6.52
C ALA A 476 9.64 -17.67 -6.21
N VAL A 477 9.52 -16.79 -7.22
CA VAL A 477 9.07 -15.40 -7.03
C VAL A 477 7.86 -15.03 -7.88
N ILE A 478 7.60 -15.78 -8.95
CA ILE A 478 6.39 -15.69 -9.76
C ILE A 478 5.22 -16.31 -8.98
N ALA A 479 4.12 -15.58 -8.87
CA ALA A 479 2.87 -16.06 -8.33
C ALA A 479 2.12 -16.90 -9.40
N GLY A 480 1.72 -18.12 -9.04
CA GLY A 480 1.06 -19.06 -9.96
C GLY A 480 2.01 -20.09 -10.57
N THR A 481 1.53 -20.90 -11.51
CA THR A 481 2.35 -21.93 -12.16
C THR A 481 3.16 -21.33 -13.29
N VAL A 482 4.49 -21.36 -13.16
CA VAL A 482 5.40 -21.24 -14.30
C VAL A 482 5.34 -22.59 -15.03
N GLY A 483 4.74 -22.62 -16.22
CA GLY A 483 4.78 -23.81 -17.06
C GLY A 483 6.22 -24.14 -17.47
N PRO A 484 6.51 -25.40 -17.83
CA PRO A 484 7.77 -25.76 -18.48
C PRO A 484 7.96 -25.02 -19.81
#